data_AF-A0A357AZD1-F1
#
_entry.id   AF-A0A357AZD1-F1
#
_cell.length_a   1.000
_cell.length_b   1.000
_cell.length_c   1.000
_cell.angle_alpha   90.00
_cell.angle_beta   90.00
_cell.angle_gamma   90.00
#
_symmetry.space_group_name_H-M   'P 1'
#
loop_
_entity.id
_entity.type
_entity.pdbx_description
1 polymer ?
#
loop_
_entity_poly.entity_id
_entity_poly.type
_entity_poly.pdbx_seq_one_letter_code
_entity_poly.pdbx_strand_id
1 'polypeptide(L)'
;MKENSVITRGTWAAGFAVASVWFGTHVGGGFATGNQIVQYFVYYGWTAAIYPLISMGALAYIMFVMMRFSRLRGITNYKDAFTELWQPYPKLELTFELFYVIIILAAMASAVAGAASLVQSLLGLNYAISVILVAILLVVLSIFGVKLIIAASTFLSTGILIVTGIMVFSGISTHLNEIGAAFSGGLTEPLTGLWRGVFVYCAFQCVS
;
A
#
# COMPACT_ATOMS: atom_id res chain seq x y z
N MET A 1 22.77 32.74 3.03
CA MET A 1 21.52 33.00 3.80
C MET A 1 21.49 32.02 4.97
N LYS A 2 21.34 32.52 6.21
CA LYS A 2 21.21 31.68 7.41
C LYS A 2 19.81 31.06 7.41
N GLU A 3 19.72 29.76 7.24
CA GLU A 3 18.48 29.02 7.35
C GLU A 3 18.13 28.89 8.84
N ASN A 4 17.27 29.79 9.34
CA ASN A 4 16.50 29.52 10.54
C ASN A 4 15.43 28.51 10.15
N SER A 5 15.81 27.24 9.98
CA SER A 5 14.84 26.16 9.92
C SER A 5 14.24 26.05 11.31
N VAL A 6 13.06 26.64 11.48
CA VAL A 6 12.17 26.27 12.58
C VAL A 6 11.92 24.79 12.38
N ILE A 7 12.67 23.95 13.10
CA ILE A 7 12.38 22.53 13.23
C ILE A 7 11.05 22.50 13.98
N THR A 8 9.95 22.57 13.25
CA THR A 8 8.64 22.27 13.80
C THR A 8 8.73 20.82 14.24
N ARG A 9 8.96 20.60 15.55
CA ARG A 9 8.90 19.26 16.13
C ARG A 9 7.52 18.72 15.78
N GLY A 10 7.48 17.77 14.85
CA GLY A 10 6.23 17.11 14.49
C GLY A 10 5.58 16.59 15.76
N THR A 11 4.33 16.95 16.00
CA THR A 11 3.60 16.41 17.13
C THR A 11 3.35 14.92 16.89
N TRP A 12 3.20 14.15 17.96
CA TRP A 12 2.76 12.75 17.83
C TRP A 12 1.48 12.63 17.01
N ALA A 13 0.55 13.56 17.18
CA ALA A 13 -0.68 13.64 16.39
C ALA A 13 -0.41 13.80 14.88
N ALA A 14 0.55 14.66 14.48
CA ALA A 14 0.94 14.80 13.09
C ALA A 14 1.61 13.52 12.55
N GLY A 15 2.47 12.88 13.35
CA GLY A 15 3.07 11.60 13.00
C GLY A 15 2.03 10.49 12.79
N PHE A 16 1.05 10.39 13.68
CA PHE A 16 -0.07 9.44 13.54
C PHE A 16 -0.92 9.74 12.31
N ALA A 17 -1.23 11.01 12.04
CA ALA A 17 -1.99 11.38 10.84
C ALA A 17 -1.27 10.95 9.54
N VAL A 18 0.04 11.20 9.45
CA VAL A 18 0.86 10.77 8.31
C VAL A 18 0.90 9.24 8.20
N ALA A 19 1.08 8.54 9.33
CA ALA A 19 1.09 7.08 9.37
C ALA A 19 -0.26 6.47 8.95
N SER A 20 -1.39 7.09 9.34
CA SER A 20 -2.73 6.65 8.94
C SER A 20 -2.96 6.82 7.44
N VAL A 21 -2.50 7.92 6.84
CA VAL A 21 -2.57 8.12 5.39
C VAL A 21 -1.69 7.10 4.68
N TRP A 22 -0.46 6.89 5.16
CA TRP A 22 0.45 5.89 4.59
C TRP A 22 -0.14 4.47 4.68
N PHE A 23 -0.73 4.10 5.81
CA PHE A 23 -1.47 2.85 5.94
C PHE A 23 -2.61 2.76 4.92
N GLY A 24 -3.44 3.81 4.80
CA GLY A 24 -4.58 3.86 3.89
C GLY A 24 -4.20 3.62 2.42
N THR A 25 -3.02 4.06 1.98
CA THR A 25 -2.53 3.81 0.61
C THR A 25 -2.18 2.35 0.33
N HIS A 26 -1.86 1.57 1.37
CA HIS A 26 -1.41 0.18 1.25
C HIS A 26 -2.53 -0.84 1.47
N VAL A 27 -3.62 -0.45 2.16
CA VAL A 27 -4.75 -1.35 2.47
C VAL A 27 -5.90 -1.31 1.45
N GLY A 28 -5.56 -1.60 0.19
CA GLY A 28 -6.53 -1.69 -0.90
C GLY A 28 -7.36 -3.00 -0.94
N GLY A 29 -8.04 -3.24 -2.06
CA GLY A 29 -8.88 -4.44 -2.23
C GLY A 29 -8.12 -5.78 -2.07
N GLY A 30 -6.85 -5.82 -2.45
CA GLY A 30 -5.99 -7.00 -2.23
C GLY A 30 -5.68 -7.29 -0.77
N PHE A 31 -5.59 -6.25 0.08
CA PHE A 31 -5.48 -6.38 1.52
C PHE A 31 -6.83 -6.81 2.12
N ALA A 32 -7.92 -6.13 1.73
CA ALA A 32 -9.26 -6.40 2.25
C ALA A 32 -9.77 -7.82 1.94
N THR A 33 -9.40 -8.39 0.79
CA THR A 33 -9.75 -9.77 0.40
C THR A 33 -8.81 -10.83 0.99
N GLY A 34 -7.70 -10.44 1.61
CA GLY A 34 -6.64 -11.36 2.06
C GLY A 34 -5.78 -11.94 0.93
N ASN A 35 -6.09 -11.63 -0.34
CA ASN A 35 -5.37 -12.19 -1.48
C ASN A 35 -3.88 -11.81 -1.49
N GLN A 36 -3.52 -10.58 -1.11
CA GLN A 36 -2.12 -10.17 -0.97
C GLN A 36 -1.40 -11.03 0.08
N ILE A 37 -2.05 -11.31 1.20
CA ILE A 37 -1.44 -12.06 2.29
C ILE A 37 -1.17 -13.51 1.87
N VAL A 38 -2.14 -14.11 1.18
CA VAL A 38 -1.99 -15.47 0.62
C VAL A 38 -0.87 -15.52 -0.42
N GLN A 39 -0.88 -14.61 -1.40
CA GLN A 39 0.05 -14.63 -2.53
C GLN A 39 1.52 -14.35 -2.18
N TYR A 40 1.77 -13.53 -1.15
CA TYR A 40 3.13 -13.09 -0.82
C TYR A 40 3.71 -13.74 0.43
N PHE A 41 2.87 -14.23 1.35
CA PHE A 41 3.34 -14.61 2.68
C PHE A 41 2.96 -16.03 3.09
N VAL A 42 1.67 -16.36 3.08
CA VAL A 42 1.15 -17.56 3.77
C VAL A 42 1.66 -18.88 3.17
N TYR A 43 1.86 -18.95 1.85
CA TYR A 43 2.34 -20.18 1.19
C TYR A 43 3.72 -20.65 1.67
N TYR A 44 4.52 -19.76 2.27
CA TYR A 44 5.92 -20.02 2.65
C TYR A 44 6.09 -20.45 4.11
N GLY A 45 4.98 -20.57 4.85
CA GLY A 45 4.97 -20.98 6.25
C GLY A 45 5.02 -19.80 7.22
N TRP A 46 5.53 -20.06 8.43
CA TRP A 46 5.41 -19.14 9.57
C TRP A 46 6.11 -17.78 9.37
N THR A 47 7.08 -17.69 8.44
CA THR A 47 7.74 -16.42 8.08
C THR A 47 6.77 -15.38 7.54
N ALA A 48 5.54 -15.78 7.19
CA ALA A 48 4.45 -14.87 6.86
C ALA A 48 4.19 -13.80 7.94
N ALA A 49 4.51 -14.08 9.20
CA ALA A 49 4.38 -13.10 10.29
C ALA A 49 5.47 -12.01 10.29
N ILE A 50 6.63 -12.27 9.65
CA ILE A 50 7.82 -11.40 9.73
C ILE A 50 8.10 -10.70 8.40
N TYR A 51 7.97 -11.39 7.27
CA TYR A 51 8.28 -10.82 5.96
C TYR A 51 7.51 -9.53 5.61
N PRO A 52 6.21 -9.37 5.97
CA PRO A 52 5.53 -8.09 5.78
C PRO A 52 6.22 -6.95 6.53
N LEU A 53 6.69 -7.18 7.76
CA LEU A 53 7.36 -6.17 8.58
C LEU A 53 8.71 -5.76 7.97
N ILE A 54 9.48 -6.73 7.48
CA ILE A 54 10.76 -6.47 6.81
C ILE A 54 10.51 -5.68 5.52
N SER A 55 9.54 -6.10 4.72
CA SER A 55 9.20 -5.43 3.47
C SER A 55 8.73 -3.99 3.69
N MET A 56 7.79 -3.78 4.60
CA MET A 56 7.26 -2.45 4.90
C MET A 56 8.30 -1.55 5.56
N GLY A 57 9.18 -2.11 6.40
CA GLY A 57 10.31 -1.39 6.98
C GLY A 57 11.34 -0.95 5.93
N ALA A 58 11.65 -1.82 4.97
CA ALA A 58 12.54 -1.49 3.85
C ALA A 58 11.94 -0.37 2.98
N LEU A 59 10.64 -0.47 2.65
CA LEU A 59 9.94 0.57 1.90
C LEU A 59 9.95 1.92 2.65
N ALA A 60 9.62 1.92 3.94
CA ALA A 60 9.66 3.12 4.78
C ALA A 60 11.05 3.79 4.78
N TYR A 61 12.10 2.97 4.86
CA TYR A 61 13.47 3.46 4.83
C TYR A 61 13.82 4.11 3.47
N ILE A 62 13.46 3.47 2.36
CA ILE A 62 13.68 4.02 1.01
C ILE A 62 12.94 5.36 0.85
N MET A 63 11.67 5.41 1.26
CA MET A 63 10.88 6.65 1.23
C MET A 63 11.52 7.73 2.12
N PHE A 64 12.00 7.38 3.31
CA PHE A 64 12.72 8.31 4.18
C PHE A 64 13.98 8.88 3.51
N VAL A 65 14.79 8.04 2.89
CA VAL A 65 16.00 8.46 2.16
C VAL A 65 15.63 9.41 1.01
N MET A 66 14.62 9.07 0.21
CA MET A 66 14.16 9.91 -0.91
C MET A 66 13.56 11.24 -0.43
N MET A 67 12.73 11.24 0.62
CA MET A 67 12.20 12.48 1.20
C MET A 67 13.30 13.37 1.76
N ARG A 68 14.33 12.78 2.39
CA ARG A 68 15.48 13.53 2.89
C ARG A 68 16.32 14.08 1.74
N PHE A 69 16.55 13.28 0.70
CA PHE A 69 17.24 13.69 -0.53
C PHE A 69 16.58 14.91 -1.16
N SER A 70 15.26 14.88 -1.35
CA SER A 70 14.50 15.97 -1.96
C SER A 70 14.50 17.22 -1.07
N ARG A 71 14.30 17.05 0.24
CA ARG A 71 14.31 18.15 1.21
C ARG A 71 15.64 18.90 1.23
N LEU A 72 16.76 18.17 1.27
CA LEU A 72 18.11 18.77 1.32
C LEU A 72 18.47 19.54 0.05
N ARG A 73 17.79 19.28 -1.07
CA ARG A 73 17.99 19.96 -2.35
C ARG A 73 16.88 20.94 -2.73
N GLY A 74 15.88 21.15 -1.85
CA GLY A 74 14.74 22.02 -2.14
C GLY A 74 13.83 21.51 -3.27
N ILE A 75 13.84 20.21 -3.56
CA ILE A 75 13.04 19.59 -4.62
C ILE A 75 11.65 19.24 -4.08
N THR A 76 10.60 19.63 -4.82
CA THR A 76 9.20 19.48 -4.39
C THR A 76 8.36 18.60 -5.30
N ASN A 77 8.91 18.10 -6.41
CA ASN A 77 8.23 17.20 -7.33
C ASN A 77 9.09 15.96 -7.63
N TYR A 78 8.44 14.85 -8.00
CA TYR A 78 9.12 13.57 -8.19
C TYR A 78 10.05 13.58 -9.41
N LYS A 79 9.66 14.26 -10.50
CA LYS A 79 10.41 14.33 -11.74
C LYS A 79 11.80 14.93 -11.54
N ASP A 80 11.86 16.08 -10.88
CA ASP A 80 13.12 16.73 -10.55
C ASP A 80 13.93 15.88 -9.56
N ALA A 81 13.26 15.17 -8.63
CA ALA A 81 13.93 14.30 -7.69
C ALA A 81 14.65 13.14 -8.41
N PHE A 82 13.99 12.50 -9.39
CA PHE A 82 14.62 11.45 -10.19
C PHE A 82 15.64 12.00 -11.19
N THR A 83 15.41 13.17 -11.78
CA THR A 83 16.38 13.85 -12.66
C THR A 83 17.69 14.13 -11.93
N GLU A 84 17.59 14.57 -10.68
CA GLU A 84 18.74 14.84 -9.81
C GLU A 84 19.37 13.55 -9.26
N LEU A 85 18.56 12.53 -8.96
CA LEU A 85 19.05 11.23 -8.48
C LEU A 85 19.95 10.56 -9.51
N TRP A 86 19.62 10.71 -10.80
CA TRP A 86 20.33 10.08 -11.90
C TRP A 86 21.51 10.88 -12.43
N GLN A 87 21.90 12.00 -11.81
CA GLN A 87 23.09 12.75 -12.24
C GLN A 87 24.34 11.85 -12.28
N PRO A 88 25.18 11.94 -13.34
CA PRO A 88 25.16 12.93 -14.42
C PRO A 88 24.29 12.56 -15.65
N TYR A 89 23.44 11.54 -15.56
CA TYR A 89 22.60 11.03 -16.65
C TYR A 89 21.10 11.33 -16.43
N PRO A 90 20.65 12.59 -16.46
CA PRO A 90 19.28 12.99 -16.12
C PRO A 90 18.20 12.30 -16.96
N LYS A 91 18.52 11.88 -18.19
CA LYS A 91 17.57 11.19 -19.08
C LYS A 91 17.08 9.84 -18.55
N LEU A 92 17.77 9.24 -17.57
CA LEU A 92 17.31 8.00 -16.93
C LEU A 92 16.01 8.22 -16.13
N GLU A 93 15.67 9.46 -15.76
CA GLU A 93 14.36 9.78 -15.19
C GLU A 93 13.18 9.33 -16.07
N LEU A 94 13.34 9.30 -17.39
CA LEU A 94 12.29 8.85 -18.30
C LEU A 94 11.88 7.38 -18.05
N THR A 95 12.80 6.55 -17.55
CA THR A 95 12.48 5.17 -17.17
C THR A 95 11.52 5.12 -15.98
N PHE A 96 11.71 6.04 -15.02
CA PHE A 96 10.80 6.20 -13.89
C PHE A 96 9.46 6.77 -14.36
N GLU A 97 9.45 7.75 -15.25
CA GLU A 97 8.21 8.32 -15.81
C GLU A 97 7.36 7.23 -16.50
N LEU A 98 7.98 6.40 -17.35
CA LEU A 98 7.30 5.29 -18.02
C LEU A 98 6.74 4.28 -17.00
N PHE A 99 7.55 3.90 -16.02
CA PHE A 99 7.12 3.02 -14.94
C PHE A 99 5.94 3.62 -14.16
N TYR A 100 6.02 4.89 -13.79
CA TYR A 100 5.03 5.61 -13.00
C TYR A 100 3.66 5.69 -13.72
N VAL A 101 3.65 5.97 -15.02
CA VAL A 101 2.40 5.99 -15.81
C VAL A 101 1.76 4.60 -15.88
N ILE A 102 2.55 3.56 -16.18
CA ILE A 102 2.04 2.19 -16.28
C ILE A 102 1.45 1.74 -14.94
N ILE A 103 2.14 2.04 -13.86
CA ILE A 103 1.79 1.49 -12.55
C ILE A 103 0.59 2.18 -11.91
N ILE A 104 0.41 3.49 -12.15
CA ILE A 104 -0.83 4.19 -11.76
C ILE A 104 -2.04 3.61 -12.50
N LEU A 105 -1.91 3.35 -13.81
CA LEU A 105 -3.00 2.75 -14.58
C LEU A 105 -3.33 1.34 -14.07
N ALA A 106 -2.31 0.53 -13.77
CA ALA A 106 -2.49 -0.80 -13.20
C ALA A 106 -3.14 -0.77 -11.81
N ALA A 107 -2.72 0.14 -10.93
CA ALA A 107 -3.29 0.33 -9.60
C ALA A 107 -4.77 0.75 -9.67
N MET A 108 -5.10 1.72 -10.54
CA MET A 108 -6.47 2.15 -10.78
C MET A 108 -7.33 1.02 -11.34
N ALA A 109 -6.84 0.28 -12.34
CA ALA A 109 -7.56 -0.85 -12.91
C ALA A 109 -7.81 -1.95 -11.88
N SER A 110 -6.83 -2.26 -11.03
CA SER A 110 -6.96 -3.24 -9.95
C SER A 110 -8.01 -2.82 -8.91
N ALA A 111 -8.02 -1.55 -8.51
CA ALA A 111 -9.01 -1.02 -7.57
C ALA A 111 -10.45 -1.10 -8.14
N VAL A 112 -10.64 -0.71 -9.41
CA VAL A 112 -11.94 -0.80 -10.10
C VAL A 112 -12.37 -2.24 -10.25
N ALA A 113 -11.47 -3.14 -10.65
CA ALA A 113 -11.77 -4.57 -10.78
C ALA A 113 -12.19 -5.18 -9.45
N GLY A 114 -11.47 -4.89 -8.35
CA GLY A 114 -11.82 -5.37 -7.01
C GLY A 114 -13.19 -4.89 -6.55
N ALA A 115 -13.51 -3.61 -6.75
CA ALA A 115 -14.83 -3.07 -6.43
C ALA A 115 -15.94 -3.67 -7.32
N ALA A 116 -15.67 -3.88 -8.62
CA ALA A 116 -16.63 -4.45 -9.56
C ALA A 116 -16.95 -5.92 -9.23
N SER A 117 -15.94 -6.71 -8.85
CA SER A 117 -16.15 -8.08 -8.36
C SER A 117 -17.04 -8.11 -7.13
N LEU A 118 -16.86 -7.18 -6.19
CA LEU A 118 -17.74 -7.08 -5.02
C LEU A 118 -19.18 -6.73 -5.42
N VAL A 119 -19.38 -5.74 -6.29
CA VAL A 119 -20.71 -5.37 -6.80
C VAL A 119 -21.38 -6.55 -7.51
N GLN A 120 -20.62 -7.28 -8.33
CA GLN A 120 -21.11 -8.50 -8.99
C GLN A 120 -21.55 -9.54 -7.96
N SER A 121 -20.75 -9.81 -6.93
CA SER A 121 -21.09 -10.79 -5.90
C SER A 121 -22.30 -10.38 -5.04
N LEU A 122 -22.47 -9.09 -4.76
CA LEU A 122 -23.56 -8.60 -3.90
C LEU A 122 -24.88 -8.41 -4.66
N LEU A 123 -24.83 -7.94 -5.91
CA LEU A 123 -26.02 -7.59 -6.70
C LEU A 123 -26.36 -8.62 -7.78
N GLY A 124 -25.50 -9.62 -8.01
CA GLY A 124 -25.69 -10.63 -9.06
C GLY A 124 -25.58 -10.09 -10.49
N LEU A 125 -25.01 -8.90 -10.67
CA LEU A 125 -24.89 -8.24 -11.98
C LEU A 125 -23.79 -8.88 -12.83
N ASN A 126 -23.89 -8.69 -14.15
CA ASN A 126 -22.79 -9.02 -15.06
C ASN A 126 -21.55 -8.16 -14.73
N TYR A 127 -20.35 -8.76 -14.74
CA TYR A 127 -19.10 -8.07 -14.42
C TYR A 127 -18.89 -6.77 -15.21
N ALA A 128 -19.19 -6.75 -16.51
CA ALA A 128 -19.05 -5.54 -17.33
C ALA A 128 -19.96 -4.40 -16.84
N ILE A 129 -21.19 -4.73 -16.43
CA ILE A 129 -22.13 -3.77 -15.84
C ILE A 129 -21.60 -3.28 -14.49
N SER A 130 -21.08 -4.19 -13.66
CA SER A 130 -20.48 -3.83 -12.38
C SER A 130 -19.27 -2.89 -12.54
N VAL A 131 -18.40 -3.11 -13.53
CA VAL A 131 -17.28 -2.22 -13.86
C VAL A 131 -17.78 -0.83 -14.26
N ILE A 132 -18.77 -0.74 -15.16
CA ILE A 132 -19.34 0.54 -15.59
C ILE A 132 -19.96 1.28 -14.41
N LEU A 133 -20.71 0.57 -13.55
CA LEU A 133 -21.34 1.14 -12.37
C LEU A 133 -20.29 1.70 -11.39
N VAL A 134 -19.23 0.95 -11.11
CA VAL A 134 -18.12 1.42 -10.27
C VAL A 134 -17.44 2.64 -10.88
N ALA A 135 -17.17 2.64 -12.19
CA ALA A 135 -16.55 3.78 -12.86
C ALA A 135 -17.42 5.04 -12.76
N ILE A 136 -18.74 4.93 -12.98
CA ILE A 136 -19.68 6.05 -12.83
C ILE A 136 -19.66 6.57 -11.39
N LEU A 137 -19.72 5.68 -10.39
CA LEU A 137 -19.66 6.08 -8.98
C LEU A 137 -18.36 6.82 -8.64
N LEU A 138 -17.21 6.35 -9.15
CA LEU A 138 -15.93 7.02 -8.94
C LEU A 138 -15.89 8.42 -9.56
N VAL A 139 -16.42 8.60 -10.78
CA VAL A 139 -16.53 9.92 -11.42
C VAL A 139 -17.43 10.84 -10.60
N VAL A 140 -18.61 10.36 -10.20
CA VAL A 140 -19.57 11.13 -9.38
C VAL A 140 -18.94 11.56 -8.05
N LEU A 141 -18.27 10.65 -7.34
CA LEU A 141 -17.56 10.95 -6.10
C LEU A 141 -16.43 11.97 -6.31
N SER A 142 -15.74 11.91 -7.45
CA SER A 142 -14.68 12.85 -7.80
C SER A 142 -15.19 14.28 -8.04
N ILE A 143 -16.43 14.44 -8.51
CA ILE A 143 -17.06 15.75 -8.73
C ILE A 143 -17.29 16.51 -7.41
N PHE A 144 -17.63 15.80 -6.33
CA PHE A 144 -17.86 16.42 -5.01
C PHE A 144 -16.57 16.96 -4.34
N GLY A 145 -15.43 16.78 -4.99
CA GLY A 145 -14.16 17.39 -4.62
C GLY A 145 -13.42 16.68 -3.48
N VAL A 146 -12.18 17.12 -3.28
CA VAL A 146 -11.19 16.46 -2.42
C VAL A 146 -11.64 16.34 -0.95
N LYS A 147 -12.46 17.28 -0.46
CA LYS A 147 -12.95 17.25 0.94
C LYS A 147 -13.82 16.03 1.23
N LEU A 148 -14.73 15.66 0.32
CA LEU A 148 -15.55 14.45 0.48
C LEU A 148 -14.69 13.20 0.42
N ILE A 149 -13.74 13.15 -0.52
CA ILE A 149 -12.82 12.01 -0.71
C ILE A 149 -12.00 11.76 0.55
N ILE A 150 -11.44 12.81 1.17
CA ILE A 150 -10.68 12.70 2.42
C ILE A 150 -11.56 12.16 3.56
N ALA A 151 -12.78 12.69 3.71
CA ALA A 151 -13.70 12.24 4.74
C ALA A 151 -14.08 10.76 4.57
N ALA A 152 -14.43 10.36 3.33
CA ALA A 152 -14.76 8.97 3.01
C ALA A 152 -13.56 8.02 3.24
N SER A 153 -12.37 8.42 2.80
CA SER A 153 -11.14 7.63 2.98
C SER A 153 -10.79 7.42 4.46
N THR A 154 -10.97 8.45 5.29
CA THR A 154 -10.73 8.35 6.75
C THR A 154 -11.69 7.37 7.40
N PHE A 155 -12.98 7.44 7.05
CA PHE A 155 -13.99 6.53 7.55
C PHE A 155 -13.73 5.08 7.11
N LEU A 156 -13.45 4.86 5.81
CA LEU A 156 -13.15 3.52 5.28
C LEU A 156 -11.90 2.91 5.92
N SER A 157 -10.81 3.68 6.03
CA SER A 157 -9.56 3.19 6.62
C SER A 157 -9.73 2.82 8.09
N THR A 158 -10.51 3.61 8.83
CA THR A 158 -10.87 3.29 10.22
C THR A 158 -11.69 2.01 10.31
N GLY A 159 -12.68 1.84 9.42
CA GLY A 159 -13.47 0.60 9.34
C GLY A 159 -12.62 -0.63 9.05
N ILE A 160 -11.69 -0.54 8.10
CA ILE A 160 -10.75 -1.63 7.78
C ILE A 160 -9.90 -1.99 9.00
N LEU A 161 -9.38 -1.01 9.75
CA LEU A 161 -8.60 -1.28 10.96
C LEU A 161 -9.41 -2.01 12.03
N ILE A 162 -10.66 -1.59 12.28
CA ILE A 162 -11.55 -2.22 13.26
C ILE A 162 -11.85 -3.66 12.85
N VAL A 163 -12.28 -3.88 11.60
CA VAL A 163 -12.62 -5.22 11.09
C VAL A 163 -11.39 -6.12 11.11
N THR A 164 -10.22 -5.62 10.70
CA THR A 164 -8.96 -6.36 10.75
C THR A 164 -8.60 -6.73 12.18
N GLY A 165 -8.74 -5.81 13.14
CA GLY A 165 -8.49 -6.07 14.56
C GLY A 165 -9.39 -7.17 15.11
N ILE A 166 -10.69 -7.13 14.79
CA ILE A 166 -11.65 -8.18 15.17
C ILE A 166 -11.26 -9.52 14.55
N MET A 167 -10.94 -9.55 13.25
CA MET A 167 -10.53 -10.76 12.53
C MET A 167 -9.27 -11.40 13.13
N VAL A 168 -8.26 -10.59 13.46
CA VAL A 168 -7.03 -11.05 14.11
C VAL A 168 -7.32 -11.62 15.50
N PHE A 169 -8.07 -10.89 16.32
CA PHE A 169 -8.41 -11.37 17.67
C PHE A 169 -9.22 -12.66 17.63
N SER A 170 -10.27 -12.69 16.82
CA SER A 170 -11.12 -13.88 16.65
C SER A 170 -10.31 -15.05 16.14
N GLY A 171 -9.52 -14.87 15.08
CA GLY A 171 -8.71 -15.94 14.48
C GLY A 171 -7.67 -16.51 15.44
N ILE A 172 -6.99 -15.66 16.21
CA ILE A 172 -6.07 -16.11 17.25
C ILE A 172 -6.84 -16.91 18.31
N SER A 173 -7.96 -16.38 18.81
CA SER A 173 -8.71 -17.03 19.90
C SER A 173 -9.30 -18.40 19.52
N THR A 174 -9.67 -18.61 18.26
CA THR A 174 -10.30 -19.85 17.80
C THR A 174 -9.32 -20.89 17.25
N HIS A 175 -8.14 -20.47 16.79
CA HIS A 175 -7.19 -21.35 16.09
C HIS A 175 -5.78 -21.38 16.72
N LEU A 176 -5.65 -21.15 18.03
CA LEU A 176 -4.36 -21.15 18.74
C LEU A 176 -3.50 -22.39 18.47
N ASN A 177 -4.09 -23.59 18.47
CA ASN A 177 -3.37 -24.84 18.26
C ASN A 177 -2.82 -24.96 16.83
N GLU A 178 -3.60 -24.52 15.84
CA GLU A 178 -3.21 -24.54 14.43
C GLU A 178 -2.10 -23.52 14.15
N ILE A 179 -2.17 -22.35 14.80
CA ILE A 179 -1.09 -21.35 14.76
C ILE A 179 0.19 -21.96 15.36
N GLY A 180 0.11 -22.59 16.53
CA GLY A 180 1.26 -23.28 17.14
C GLY A 180 1.85 -24.38 16.24
N ALA A 181 0.99 -25.15 15.57
CA ALA A 181 1.42 -26.13 14.57
C ALA A 181 2.10 -25.48 13.35
N ALA A 182 1.58 -24.35 12.85
CA ALA A 182 2.17 -23.63 11.74
C ALA A 182 3.57 -23.07 12.08
N PHE A 183 3.76 -22.56 13.31
CA PHE A 183 5.06 -22.06 13.78
C PHE A 183 6.08 -23.16 14.08
N SER A 184 5.63 -24.38 14.35
CA SER A 184 6.51 -25.55 14.51
C SER A 184 6.78 -26.28 13.19
N GLY A 185 6.02 -25.95 12.14
CA GLY A 185 6.24 -26.44 10.78
C GLY A 185 7.53 -25.91 10.15
N GLY A 186 8.09 -26.70 9.24
CA GLY A 186 9.21 -26.28 8.40
C GLY A 186 8.78 -25.19 7.40
N LEU A 187 9.75 -24.46 6.85
CA LEU A 187 9.50 -23.50 5.78
C LEU A 187 9.28 -24.19 4.44
N THR A 188 8.28 -23.74 3.70
CA THR A 188 8.06 -24.15 2.31
C THR A 188 8.82 -23.18 1.42
N GLU A 189 9.74 -23.70 0.60
CA GLU A 189 10.55 -22.90 -0.34
C GLU A 189 11.11 -21.60 0.26
N PRO A 190 11.95 -21.67 1.31
CA PRO A 190 12.34 -20.50 2.11
C PRO A 190 12.95 -19.36 1.28
N LEU A 191 13.71 -19.69 0.23
CA LEU A 191 14.31 -18.70 -0.68
C LEU A 191 13.25 -18.01 -1.54
N THR A 192 12.30 -18.76 -2.11
CA THR A 192 11.16 -18.20 -2.85
C THR A 192 10.31 -17.33 -1.94
N GLY A 193 10.08 -17.76 -0.70
CA GLY A 193 9.34 -17.00 0.29
C GLY A 193 10.01 -15.70 0.68
N LEU A 194 11.33 -15.71 0.88
CA LEU A 194 12.09 -14.48 1.13
C LEU A 194 12.02 -13.54 -0.09
N TRP A 195 12.24 -14.08 -1.29
CA TRP A 195 12.19 -13.30 -2.52
C TRP A 195 10.83 -12.62 -2.71
N ARG A 196 9.75 -13.39 -2.62
CA ARG A 196 8.39 -12.89 -2.85
C ARG A 196 7.87 -12.05 -1.70
N GLY A 197 8.05 -12.50 -0.46
CA GLY A 197 7.54 -11.83 0.73
C GLY A 197 8.30 -10.54 1.07
N VAL A 198 9.59 -10.46 0.79
CA VAL A 198 10.37 -9.25 1.12
C VAL A 198 10.57 -8.36 -0.10
N PHE A 199 11.25 -8.84 -1.14
CA PHE A 199 11.67 -7.98 -2.24
C PHE A 199 10.53 -7.68 -3.22
N VAL A 200 9.80 -8.71 -3.67
CA VAL A 200 8.69 -8.50 -4.62
C VAL A 200 7.54 -7.77 -3.96
N TYR A 201 7.17 -8.09 -2.71
CA TYR A 201 6.14 -7.34 -2.01
C TYR A 201 6.54 -5.87 -1.78
N CYS A 202 7.80 -5.59 -1.41
CA CYS A 202 8.29 -4.22 -1.26
C CYS A 202 8.21 -3.44 -2.58
N ALA A 203 8.60 -4.08 -3.68
CA ALA A 203 8.49 -3.48 -5.01
C ALA A 203 7.03 -3.31 -5.45
N PHE A 204 6.15 -4.25 -5.10
CA PHE A 204 4.71 -4.13 -5.37
C PHE A 204 4.09 -2.96 -4.59
N GLN A 205 4.48 -2.76 -3.33
CA GLN A 205 3.98 -1.68 -2.48
C GLN A 205 4.63 -0.31 -2.79
N CYS A 206 5.70 -0.22 -3.58
CA CYS A 206 6.30 1.07 -3.95
C CYS A 206 5.40 1.98 -4.79
N VAL A 207 4.27 1.44 -5.24
CA VAL A 207 3.23 2.06 -6.06
C VAL A 207 2.21 2.81 -5.19
N SER A 208 2.09 2.42 -3.93
CA SER A 208 1.14 2.94 -2.94
C SER A 208 1.68 4.18 -2.25
#